data_AF-A0A9D4SNA1-F1
#
_entry.id   AF-A0A9D4SNA1-F1
#
_cell.length_a   1.000
_cell.length_b   1.000
_cell.length_c   1.000
_cell.angle_alpha   90.00
_cell.angle_beta   90.00
_cell.angle_gamma   90.00
#
_symmetry.space_group_name_H-M   'P 1'
#
loop_
_entity.id
_entity.type
_entity.pdbx_description
1 polymer ?
#
loop_
_entity_poly.entity_id
_entity_poly.type
_entity_poly.pdbx_seq_one_letter_code
_entity_poly.pdbx_strand_id
1 'polypeptide(L)'
;MERLSCGVKLRSWMSMMSRDFYAHDELSEDAFRGILSLSDHPRRLLFFNDELATILEDDQPHEDLTLKYYARRVQCHVCHEHMKQRWESYLGGGDDASFAEPVLEEGALLLSQWCQPLHRVPADWVRHTLDEMARRAKAIAAARHPGHPIVRCDWQLNHAALQESRWSAAECRSLLSCINQALFHEFGLAGDRVYFHVPENSFIDKAKAFL
;
A
#
# COMPACT_ATOMS: atom_id res chain seq x y z
N MET A 1 17.69 8.84 -24.27
CA MET A 1 17.43 10.29 -24.40
C MET A 1 16.14 10.72 -23.71
N GLU A 2 15.02 10.00 -23.86
CA GLU A 2 13.72 10.42 -23.29
C GLU A 2 13.65 10.42 -21.76
N ARG A 3 14.24 9.42 -21.08
CA ARG A 3 14.34 9.40 -19.60
C ARG A 3 15.05 10.64 -19.06
N LEU A 4 16.23 10.95 -19.63
CA LEU A 4 17.02 12.14 -19.25
C LEU A 4 16.24 13.44 -19.50
N SER A 5 15.55 13.53 -20.64
CA SER A 5 14.70 14.69 -20.96
C SER A 5 13.56 14.87 -19.93
N CYS A 6 12.90 13.77 -19.55
CA CYS A 6 11.85 13.81 -18.52
C CYS A 6 12.41 14.26 -17.17
N GLY A 7 13.59 13.76 -16.77
CA GLY A 7 14.24 14.14 -15.51
C GLY A 7 14.63 15.61 -15.46
N VAL A 8 15.21 16.14 -16.54
CA VAL A 8 15.56 17.58 -16.64
C VAL A 8 14.34 18.47 -16.53
N LYS A 9 13.25 18.14 -17.24
CA LYS A 9 11.99 18.89 -17.15
C LYS A 9 11.40 18.86 -15.75
N LEU A 10 11.43 17.71 -15.10
CA LEU A 10 10.94 17.54 -13.73
C LEU A 10 11.73 18.40 -12.74
N ARG A 11 13.07 18.36 -12.80
CA ARG A 11 13.93 19.20 -11.95
C ARG A 11 13.69 20.69 -12.17
N SER A 12 13.60 21.12 -13.43
CA SER A 12 13.30 22.51 -13.76
C SER A 12 11.94 22.93 -13.19
N TRP A 13 10.92 22.09 -13.31
CA TRP A 13 9.60 22.35 -12.74
C TRP A 13 9.63 22.44 -11.20
N MET A 14 10.27 21.48 -10.53
CA MET A 14 10.39 21.47 -9.06
C MET A 14 11.15 22.68 -8.51
N SER A 15 12.15 23.19 -9.24
CA SER A 15 12.88 24.40 -8.82
C SER A 15 12.00 25.64 -8.70
N MET A 16 10.88 25.69 -9.44
CA MET A 16 9.91 26.79 -9.34
C MET A 16 8.95 26.63 -8.15
N MET A 17 8.76 25.41 -7.64
CA MET A 17 7.81 25.15 -6.55
C MET A 17 8.17 25.91 -5.27
N SER A 18 9.45 26.07 -4.95
CA SER A 18 9.85 26.88 -3.79
C SER A 18 9.47 28.35 -3.98
N ARG A 19 9.56 28.90 -5.18
CA ARG A 19 9.13 30.28 -5.41
C ARG A 19 7.61 30.41 -5.26
N ASP A 20 6.87 29.43 -5.76
CA ASP A 20 5.42 29.54 -5.93
C ASP A 20 4.65 29.08 -4.67
N PHE A 21 5.24 28.20 -3.85
CA PHE A 21 4.56 27.53 -2.73
C PHE A 21 5.28 27.59 -1.37
N TYR A 22 6.39 28.31 -1.22
CA TYR A 22 7.12 28.36 0.06
C TYR A 22 6.28 28.87 1.24
N ALA A 23 5.35 29.80 0.98
CA ALA A 23 4.46 30.35 2.02
C ALA A 23 3.23 29.48 2.32
N HIS A 24 3.08 28.32 1.68
CA HIS A 24 1.95 27.43 1.87
C HIS A 24 2.34 26.26 2.78
N ASP A 25 1.64 26.13 3.91
CA ASP A 25 1.86 25.02 4.84
C ASP A 25 1.52 23.65 4.19
N GLU A 26 0.54 23.63 3.29
CA GLU A 26 0.13 22.44 2.55
C GLU A 26 0.00 22.70 1.05
N LEU A 27 0.44 21.71 0.25
CA LEU A 27 0.27 21.73 -1.21
C LEU A 27 -1.04 21.03 -1.58
N SER A 28 -1.95 21.77 -2.19
CA SER A 28 -3.19 21.23 -2.78
C SER A 28 -2.90 20.42 -4.05
N GLU A 29 -3.87 19.64 -4.53
CA GLU A 29 -3.76 18.91 -5.80
C GLU A 29 -3.42 19.84 -6.98
N ASP A 30 -3.92 21.07 -6.95
CA ASP A 30 -3.67 22.09 -7.96
C ASP A 30 -2.18 22.43 -8.13
N ALA A 31 -1.38 22.29 -7.06
CA ALA A 31 0.06 22.48 -7.10
C ALA A 31 0.77 21.45 -7.99
N PHE A 32 0.13 20.30 -8.24
CA PHE A 32 0.71 19.18 -9.00
C PHE A 32 0.18 19.05 -10.44
N ARG A 33 -0.85 19.84 -10.80
CA ARG A 33 -1.53 19.78 -12.12
C ARG A 33 -0.59 19.85 -13.32
N GLY A 34 0.55 20.53 -13.17
CA GLY A 34 1.57 20.68 -14.22
C GLY A 34 2.50 19.48 -14.42
N ILE A 35 2.55 18.50 -13.51
CA ILE A 35 3.48 17.37 -13.61
C ILE A 35 3.14 16.46 -14.79
N LEU A 36 1.86 16.14 -14.95
CA LEU A 36 1.42 15.18 -15.96
C LEU A 36 1.64 15.68 -17.39
N SER A 37 1.71 16.99 -17.60
CA SER A 37 1.95 17.63 -18.90
C SER A 37 3.43 17.85 -19.22
N LEU A 38 4.37 17.51 -18.32
CA LEU A 38 5.81 17.63 -18.60
C LEU A 38 6.30 16.70 -19.72
N SER A 39 5.58 15.61 -19.98
CA SER A 39 5.93 14.63 -20.99
C SER A 39 4.70 13.86 -21.44
N ASP A 40 4.59 13.56 -22.74
CA ASP A 40 3.53 12.69 -23.28
C ASP A 40 3.95 11.22 -23.34
N HIS A 41 5.17 10.90 -22.91
CA HIS A 41 5.69 9.54 -23.00
C HIS A 41 4.87 8.55 -22.13
N PRO A 42 4.52 7.35 -22.63
CA PRO A 42 3.65 6.41 -21.91
C PRO A 42 4.22 5.95 -20.57
N ARG A 43 5.55 5.91 -20.43
CA ARG A 43 6.26 5.56 -19.18
C ARG A 43 6.73 6.76 -18.35
N ARG A 44 6.19 7.97 -18.59
CA ARG A 44 6.64 9.20 -17.91
C ARG A 44 6.65 9.09 -16.38
N LEU A 45 5.63 8.46 -15.78
CA LEU A 45 5.53 8.30 -14.33
C LEU A 45 6.65 7.42 -13.76
N LEU A 46 7.09 6.39 -14.50
CA LEU A 46 8.24 5.57 -14.13
C LEU A 46 9.52 6.40 -14.17
N PHE A 47 9.71 7.19 -15.23
CA PHE A 47 10.89 8.04 -15.35
C PHE A 47 10.93 9.14 -14.28
N PHE A 48 9.78 9.71 -13.91
CA PHE A 48 9.69 10.65 -12.81
C PHE A 48 10.04 9.99 -11.49
N ASN A 49 9.51 8.79 -11.20
CA ASN A 49 9.84 8.07 -9.98
C ASN A 49 11.35 7.76 -9.86
N ASP A 50 11.99 7.31 -10.94
CA ASP A 50 13.45 7.07 -10.95
C ASP A 50 14.25 8.35 -10.64
N GLU A 51 13.84 9.48 -11.24
CA GLU A 51 14.50 10.77 -11.03
C GLU A 51 14.32 11.27 -9.59
N LEU A 52 13.10 11.12 -9.04
CA LEU A 52 12.78 11.52 -7.67
C LEU A 52 13.50 10.65 -6.65
N ALA A 53 13.62 9.35 -6.89
CA ALA A 53 14.43 8.45 -6.06
C ALA A 53 15.90 8.90 -6.04
N THR A 54 16.45 9.30 -7.20
CA THR A 54 17.82 9.83 -7.28
C THR A 54 18.03 11.10 -6.45
N ILE A 55 17.00 11.94 -6.29
CA ILE A 55 17.05 13.15 -5.45
C ILE A 55 16.95 12.81 -3.96
N LEU A 56 16.12 11.82 -3.62
CA LEU A 56 15.80 11.48 -2.24
C LEU A 56 16.81 10.56 -1.58
N GLU A 57 17.48 9.74 -2.38
CA GLU A 57 18.45 8.71 -1.95
C GLU A 57 19.89 9.11 -2.28
N ASP A 58 20.18 10.41 -2.40
CA ASP A 58 21.55 10.89 -2.55
C ASP A 58 22.39 10.65 -1.28
N ASP A 59 23.72 10.70 -1.42
CA ASP A 59 24.65 10.54 -0.30
C ASP A 59 24.73 11.77 0.62
N GLN A 60 23.83 12.76 0.46
CA GLN A 60 23.88 14.06 1.14
C GLN A 60 22.59 14.37 1.90
N PRO A 61 22.21 13.58 2.93
CA PRO A 61 20.88 13.62 3.56
C PRO A 61 20.49 14.99 4.15
N HIS A 62 21.46 15.86 4.46
CA HIS A 62 21.23 17.17 5.07
C HIS A 62 21.33 18.35 4.09
N GLU A 63 21.61 18.09 2.81
CA GLU A 63 21.66 19.10 1.75
C GLU A 63 20.34 19.16 0.97
N ASP A 64 20.09 20.30 0.33
CA ASP A 64 18.95 20.52 -0.57
C ASP A 64 17.58 20.14 0.03
N LEU A 65 17.40 20.37 1.34
CA LEU A 65 16.20 19.97 2.10
C LEU A 65 14.90 20.48 1.47
N THR A 66 14.90 21.70 0.92
CA THR A 66 13.74 22.26 0.21
C THR A 66 13.42 21.47 -1.06
N LEU A 67 14.44 21.13 -1.86
CA LEU A 67 14.26 20.32 -3.06
C LEU A 67 13.77 18.92 -2.69
N LYS A 68 14.35 18.29 -1.67
CA LYS A 68 13.96 16.97 -1.17
C LYS A 68 12.55 16.95 -0.61
N TYR A 69 12.15 18.01 0.08
CA TYR A 69 10.76 18.19 0.54
C TYR A 69 9.79 18.16 -0.64
N TYR A 70 10.02 18.97 -1.67
CA TYR A 70 9.16 18.99 -2.85
C TYR A 70 9.24 17.68 -3.64
N ALA A 71 10.43 17.10 -3.81
CA ALA A 71 10.60 15.81 -4.49
C ALA A 71 9.77 14.71 -3.81
N ARG A 72 9.75 14.65 -2.49
CA ARG A 72 8.92 13.70 -1.74
C ARG A 72 7.43 13.90 -2.01
N ARG A 73 6.95 15.14 -2.00
CA ARG A 73 5.53 15.48 -2.29
C ARG A 73 5.14 15.11 -3.72
N VAL A 74 6.02 15.43 -4.68
CA VAL A 74 5.85 15.10 -6.10
C VAL A 74 5.84 13.59 -6.31
N GLN A 75 6.72 12.84 -5.63
CA GLN A 75 6.78 11.39 -5.73
C GLN A 75 5.49 10.73 -5.20
N CYS A 76 4.94 11.23 -4.09
CA CYS A 76 3.62 10.79 -3.61
C CYS A 76 2.55 10.97 -4.69
N HIS A 77 2.47 12.15 -5.30
CA HIS A 77 1.49 12.44 -6.35
C HIS A 77 1.68 11.52 -7.57
N VAL A 78 2.91 11.36 -8.07
CA VAL A 78 3.22 10.45 -9.19
C VAL A 78 2.83 9.00 -8.88
N CYS A 79 3.07 8.54 -7.65
CA CYS A 79 2.63 7.23 -7.19
C CYS A 79 1.11 7.09 -7.17
N HIS A 80 0.37 8.09 -6.66
CA HIS A 80 -1.09 8.09 -6.66
C HIS A 80 -1.66 8.07 -8.08
N GLU A 81 -1.11 8.86 -9.00
CA GLU A 81 -1.51 8.84 -10.42
C GLU A 81 -1.31 7.46 -11.07
N HIS A 82 -0.21 6.78 -10.73
CA HIS A 82 0.00 5.40 -11.18
C HIS A 82 -0.99 4.42 -10.54
N MET A 83 -1.34 4.62 -9.26
CA MET A 83 -2.28 3.76 -8.54
C MET A 83 -3.72 3.94 -8.99
N LYS A 84 -4.14 5.14 -9.44
CA LYS A 84 -5.50 5.39 -9.96
C LYS A 84 -5.84 4.40 -11.08
N GLN A 85 -4.92 4.18 -12.02
CA GLN A 85 -5.10 3.21 -13.12
C GLN A 85 -5.26 1.77 -12.61
N ARG A 86 -4.55 1.41 -11.54
CA ARG A 86 -4.65 0.09 -10.91
C ARG A 86 -5.96 -0.06 -10.14
N TRP A 87 -6.40 0.98 -9.45
CA TRP A 87 -7.71 1.03 -8.80
C TRP A 87 -8.85 0.92 -9.79
N GLU A 88 -8.80 1.64 -10.92
CA GLU A 88 -9.77 1.50 -12.00
C GLU A 88 -9.82 0.09 -12.56
N SER A 89 -8.65 -0.57 -12.71
CA SER A 89 -8.60 -1.96 -13.17
C SER A 89 -9.15 -2.95 -12.13
N TYR A 90 -8.90 -2.70 -10.84
CA TYR A 90 -9.36 -3.53 -9.73
C TYR A 90 -10.86 -3.37 -9.44
N LEU A 91 -11.37 -2.13 -9.51
CA LEU A 91 -12.78 -1.77 -9.27
C LEU A 91 -13.65 -1.89 -10.53
N GLY A 92 -13.04 -1.85 -11.71
CA GLY A 92 -13.67 -1.80 -13.03
C GLY A 92 -14.34 -3.11 -13.47
N GLY A 93 -15.04 -3.77 -12.54
CA GLY A 93 -16.06 -4.75 -12.85
C GLY A 93 -17.18 -4.05 -13.61
N GLY A 94 -17.13 -4.13 -14.95
CA GLY A 94 -18.32 -3.92 -15.77
C GLY A 94 -19.36 -5.00 -15.47
N ASP A 95 -20.61 -4.76 -15.85
CA ASP A 95 -21.77 -5.67 -15.76
C ASP A 95 -21.61 -7.01 -16.52
N ASP A 96 -20.40 -7.40 -16.87
CA ASP A 96 -20.07 -8.60 -17.62
C ASP A 96 -19.86 -9.77 -16.65
N ALA A 97 -20.74 -10.78 -16.74
CA ALA A 97 -20.77 -11.98 -15.89
C ALA A 97 -19.53 -12.88 -16.00
N SER A 98 -18.50 -12.46 -16.75
CA SER A 98 -17.22 -13.13 -16.93
C SER A 98 -16.11 -12.60 -16.00
N PHE A 99 -16.39 -11.61 -15.16
CA PHE A 99 -15.40 -11.04 -14.25
C PHE A 99 -15.07 -12.01 -13.11
N ALA A 100 -13.79 -12.34 -12.95
CA ALA A 100 -13.30 -13.08 -11.78
C ALA A 100 -13.42 -12.19 -10.54
N GLU A 101 -13.87 -12.75 -9.41
CA GLU A 101 -13.97 -12.00 -8.15
C GLU A 101 -12.63 -11.34 -7.80
N PRO A 102 -12.64 -10.06 -7.36
CA PRO A 102 -11.41 -9.35 -7.01
C PRO A 102 -10.72 -10.02 -5.81
N VAL A 103 -9.42 -10.22 -5.95
CA VAL A 103 -8.57 -10.84 -4.92
C VAL A 103 -8.38 -9.87 -3.76
N LEU A 104 -8.82 -10.24 -2.55
CA LEU A 104 -8.80 -9.35 -1.38
C LEU A 104 -7.39 -8.89 -1.00
N GLU A 105 -6.39 -9.76 -1.15
CA GLU A 105 -4.99 -9.42 -0.90
C GLU A 105 -4.49 -8.30 -1.83
N GLU A 106 -4.97 -8.28 -3.08
CA GLU A 106 -4.63 -7.22 -4.04
C GLU A 106 -5.29 -5.90 -3.63
N GLY A 107 -6.57 -5.92 -3.27
CA GLY A 107 -7.26 -4.73 -2.77
C GLY A 107 -6.63 -4.15 -1.50
N ALA A 108 -6.26 -5.01 -0.55
CA ALA A 108 -5.57 -4.61 0.66
C ALA A 108 -4.19 -4.00 0.37
N LEU A 109 -3.44 -4.57 -0.58
CA LEU A 109 -2.16 -4.03 -1.01
C LEU A 109 -2.31 -2.66 -1.70
N LEU A 110 -3.31 -2.50 -2.57
CA LEU A 110 -3.63 -1.23 -3.22
C LEU A 110 -3.99 -0.15 -2.19
N LEU A 111 -4.82 -0.49 -1.19
CA LEU A 111 -5.19 0.42 -0.11
C LEU A 111 -3.98 0.82 0.75
N SER A 112 -3.17 -0.16 1.14
CA SER A 112 -1.94 0.09 1.90
C SER A 112 -0.99 1.02 1.14
N GLN A 113 -0.75 0.74 -0.15
CA GLN A 113 0.08 1.56 -1.03
C GLN A 113 -0.51 2.96 -1.25
N TRP A 114 -1.84 3.09 -1.31
CA TRP A 114 -2.49 4.40 -1.44
C TRP A 114 -2.23 5.27 -0.20
N CYS A 115 -2.35 4.70 0.99
CA CYS A 115 -2.08 5.40 2.25
C CYS A 115 -0.58 5.66 2.48
N GLN A 116 0.30 4.84 1.89
CA GLN A 116 1.75 4.93 2.02
C GLN A 116 2.45 4.83 0.66
N PRO A 117 2.32 5.85 -0.21
CA PRO A 117 2.69 5.75 -1.63
C PRO A 117 4.18 5.55 -1.90
N LEU A 118 5.02 5.84 -0.91
CA LEU A 118 6.47 5.66 -0.99
C LEU A 118 6.93 4.32 -0.41
N HIS A 119 6.06 3.62 0.33
CA HIS A 119 6.36 2.32 0.90
C HIS A 119 5.92 1.22 -0.07
N ARG A 120 6.87 0.44 -0.56
CA ARG A 120 6.60 -0.65 -1.51
C ARG A 120 6.83 -2.00 -0.83
N VAL A 121 5.75 -2.74 -0.63
CA VAL A 121 5.79 -4.12 -0.18
C VAL A 121 5.54 -5.05 -1.37
N PRO A 122 6.40 -6.07 -1.63
CA PRO A 122 6.17 -7.05 -2.67
C PRO A 122 4.89 -7.86 -2.43
N ALA A 123 4.04 -7.99 -3.43
CA ALA A 123 2.78 -8.74 -3.31
C ALA A 123 3.01 -10.21 -2.91
N ASP A 124 4.04 -10.85 -3.47
CA ASP A 124 4.37 -12.24 -3.15
C ASP A 124 4.79 -12.42 -1.69
N TRP A 125 5.49 -11.42 -1.12
CA TRP A 125 5.85 -11.43 0.29
C TRP A 125 4.60 -11.32 1.17
N VAL A 126 3.64 -10.46 0.81
CA VAL A 126 2.37 -10.34 1.54
C VAL A 126 1.59 -11.66 1.50
N ARG A 127 1.42 -12.24 0.30
CA ARG A 127 0.73 -13.53 0.11
C ARG A 127 1.36 -14.63 0.94
N HIS A 128 2.69 -14.80 0.82
CA HIS A 128 3.42 -15.80 1.59
C HIS A 128 3.25 -15.59 3.10
N THR A 129 3.31 -14.35 3.57
CA THR A 129 3.16 -14.02 5.00
C THR A 129 1.76 -14.33 5.51
N LEU A 130 0.72 -13.99 4.74
CA LEU A 130 -0.67 -14.33 5.08
C LEU A 130 -0.89 -15.84 5.12
N ASP A 131 -0.32 -16.58 4.16
CA ASP A 131 -0.38 -18.04 4.15
C ASP A 131 0.28 -18.66 5.38
N GLU A 132 1.45 -18.16 5.77
CA GLU A 132 2.15 -18.61 6.99
C GLU A 132 1.31 -18.34 8.24
N MET A 133 0.70 -17.16 8.35
CA MET A 133 -0.22 -16.83 9.45
C MET A 133 -1.42 -17.79 9.48
N ALA A 134 -2.00 -18.11 8.32
CA ALA A 134 -3.14 -19.00 8.22
C ALA A 134 -2.76 -20.46 8.56
N ARG A 135 -1.61 -20.96 8.08
CA ARG A 135 -1.04 -22.26 8.48
C ARG A 135 -0.82 -22.31 9.99
N ARG A 136 -0.31 -21.21 10.56
CA ARG A 136 -0.07 -21.13 11.99
C ARG A 136 -1.36 -21.15 12.81
N ALA A 137 -2.37 -20.40 12.40
CA ALA A 137 -3.69 -20.43 13.03
C ALA A 137 -4.30 -21.84 12.99
N LYS A 138 -4.15 -22.56 11.88
CA LYS A 138 -4.58 -23.97 11.80
C LYS A 138 -3.81 -24.87 12.75
N ALA A 139 -2.49 -24.71 12.88
CA ALA A 139 -1.69 -25.50 13.82
C ALA A 139 -2.14 -25.27 15.29
N ILE A 140 -2.45 -24.03 15.66
CA ILE A 140 -3.01 -23.68 16.97
C ILE A 140 -4.39 -24.34 17.15
N ALA A 141 -5.25 -24.30 16.13
CA ALA A 141 -6.56 -24.95 16.17
C ALA A 141 -6.44 -26.47 16.32
N ALA A 142 -5.47 -27.11 15.66
CA ALA A 142 -5.21 -28.54 15.80
C ALA A 142 -4.79 -28.93 17.22
N ALA A 143 -4.01 -28.08 17.91
CA ALA A 143 -3.59 -28.32 19.29
C ALA A 143 -4.73 -28.08 20.31
N ARG A 144 -5.53 -27.02 20.13
CA ARG A 144 -6.56 -26.61 21.10
C ARG A 144 -7.92 -27.25 20.87
N HIS A 145 -8.26 -27.47 19.61
CA HIS A 145 -9.55 -28.00 19.18
C HIS A 145 -9.35 -29.14 18.16
N PRO A 146 -8.77 -30.30 18.55
CA PRO A 146 -8.48 -31.40 17.62
C PRO A 146 -9.71 -31.94 16.88
N GLY A 147 -10.91 -31.75 17.46
CA GLY A 147 -12.19 -32.12 16.84
C GLY A 147 -12.75 -31.11 15.83
N HIS A 148 -12.13 -29.93 15.68
CA HIS A 148 -12.64 -28.89 14.79
C HIS A 148 -12.53 -29.33 13.32
N PRO A 149 -13.57 -29.12 12.48
CA PRO A 149 -13.58 -29.59 11.09
C PRO A 149 -12.38 -29.12 10.26
N ILE A 150 -11.86 -27.91 10.51
CA ILE A 150 -10.65 -27.37 9.84
C ILE A 150 -9.42 -28.27 9.95
N VAL A 151 -9.29 -29.03 11.05
CA VAL A 151 -8.12 -29.89 11.31
C VAL A 151 -8.13 -31.08 10.36
N ARG A 152 -9.32 -31.63 10.11
CA ARG A 152 -9.55 -32.79 9.25
C ARG A 152 -9.69 -32.43 7.78
N CYS A 153 -9.99 -31.17 7.48
CA CYS A 153 -10.07 -30.67 6.12
C CYS A 153 -8.67 -30.63 5.52
N ASP A 154 -8.50 -31.27 4.37
CA ASP A 154 -7.36 -31.05 3.49
C ASP A 154 -7.55 -29.68 2.82
N TRP A 155 -7.31 -28.64 3.62
CA TRP A 155 -7.44 -27.28 3.16
C TRP A 155 -6.23 -26.97 2.27
N GLN A 156 -6.47 -26.91 0.98
CA GLN A 156 -5.61 -26.10 0.13
C GLN A 156 -5.98 -24.64 0.39
N LEU A 157 -4.99 -23.76 0.40
CA LEU A 157 -5.21 -22.31 0.45
C LEU A 157 -5.93 -21.93 -0.84
N ASN A 158 -7.26 -21.96 -0.78
CA ASN A 158 -8.11 -21.48 -1.83
C ASN A 158 -8.47 -20.03 -1.49
N HIS A 159 -7.99 -19.11 -2.31
CA HIS A 159 -8.21 -17.67 -2.15
C HIS A 159 -9.61 -17.22 -2.64
N ALA A 160 -10.46 -18.16 -3.10
CA ALA A 160 -11.84 -17.85 -3.46
C ALA A 160 -12.63 -17.34 -2.24
N ALA A 161 -13.45 -16.30 -2.46
CA ALA A 161 -14.27 -15.74 -1.41
C ALA A 161 -15.29 -16.77 -0.91
N LEU A 162 -15.50 -16.81 0.40
CA LEU A 162 -16.55 -17.62 1.00
C LEU A 162 -17.89 -16.88 0.88
N GLN A 163 -18.83 -17.46 0.14
CA GLN A 163 -20.18 -16.91 0.02
C GLN A 163 -20.99 -17.08 1.31
N GLU A 164 -20.66 -18.10 2.11
CA GLU A 164 -21.29 -18.37 3.40
C GLU A 164 -20.30 -18.96 4.41
N SER A 165 -20.66 -18.88 5.69
CA SER A 165 -19.88 -19.49 6.76
C SER A 165 -19.94 -21.02 6.67
N ARG A 166 -18.78 -21.67 6.57
CA ARG A 166 -18.69 -23.14 6.48
C ARG A 166 -19.02 -23.87 7.79
N TRP A 167 -18.97 -23.17 8.92
CA TRP A 167 -19.07 -23.75 10.26
C TRP A 167 -20.03 -22.96 11.14
N SER A 168 -20.46 -23.60 12.23
CA SER A 168 -21.35 -22.98 13.21
C SER A 168 -20.69 -21.78 13.89
N ALA A 169 -21.50 -20.89 14.48
CA ALA A 169 -20.99 -19.74 15.20
C ALA A 169 -20.02 -20.10 16.36
N ALA A 170 -20.21 -21.27 16.99
CA ALA A 170 -19.34 -21.73 18.07
C ALA A 170 -17.95 -22.18 17.55
N GLU A 171 -17.93 -22.88 16.42
CA GLU A 171 -16.72 -23.28 15.72
C GLU A 171 -15.95 -22.06 15.20
N CYS A 172 -16.65 -21.12 14.54
CA CYS A 172 -16.06 -19.86 14.07
C CYS A 172 -15.44 -19.04 15.21
N ARG A 173 -16.10 -18.95 16.38
CA ARG A 173 -15.51 -18.27 17.56
C ARG A 173 -14.23 -18.93 18.06
N SER A 174 -14.21 -20.27 18.10
CA SER A 174 -13.03 -21.04 18.52
C SER A 174 -11.87 -20.83 17.55
N LEU A 175 -12.15 -20.82 16.25
CA LEU A 175 -11.16 -20.54 15.21
C LEU A 175 -10.67 -19.09 15.26
N LEU A 176 -11.55 -18.10 15.45
CA LEU A 176 -11.17 -16.70 15.58
C LEU A 176 -10.21 -16.48 16.76
N SER A 177 -10.39 -17.21 17.88
CA SER A 177 -9.43 -17.17 19.00
C SER A 177 -8.04 -17.67 18.58
N CYS A 178 -7.97 -18.73 17.76
CA CYS A 178 -6.72 -19.26 17.23
C CYS A 178 -6.06 -18.31 16.23
N ILE A 179 -6.85 -17.67 15.36
CA ILE A 179 -6.39 -16.64 14.42
C ILE A 179 -5.84 -15.44 15.19
N ASN A 180 -6.56 -14.93 16.19
CA ASN A 180 -6.10 -13.81 17.01
C ASN A 180 -4.78 -14.13 17.72
N GLN A 181 -4.60 -15.36 18.20
CA GLN A 181 -3.32 -15.75 18.77
C GLN A 181 -2.21 -15.73 17.72
N ALA A 182 -2.41 -16.34 16.55
CA ALA A 182 -1.40 -16.30 15.49
C ALA A 182 -1.04 -14.84 15.15
N LEU A 183 -2.03 -14.03 14.79
CA LEU A 183 -1.82 -12.66 14.33
C LEU A 183 -1.21 -11.75 15.39
N PHE A 184 -1.80 -11.68 16.58
CA PHE A 184 -1.44 -10.65 17.57
C PHE A 184 -0.38 -11.11 18.57
N HIS A 185 -0.39 -12.38 18.97
CA HIS A 185 0.54 -12.87 19.99
C HIS A 185 1.83 -13.43 19.40
N GLU A 186 1.76 -14.06 18.22
CA GLU A 186 2.93 -14.72 17.61
C GLU A 186 3.56 -13.89 16.49
N PHE A 187 2.75 -13.31 15.61
CA PHE A 187 3.23 -12.41 14.54
C PHE A 187 3.30 -10.95 14.98
N GLY A 188 2.84 -10.61 16.18
CA GLY A 188 3.00 -9.28 16.75
C GLY A 188 2.26 -8.18 16.00
N LEU A 189 1.15 -8.49 15.30
CA LEU A 189 0.31 -7.49 14.61
C LEU A 189 -0.51 -6.62 15.58
N ALA A 190 0.03 -6.35 16.77
CA ALA A 190 -0.53 -5.41 17.72
C ALA A 190 -0.02 -4.01 17.39
N GLY A 191 -0.91 -3.01 17.43
CA GLY A 191 -0.50 -1.62 17.28
C GLY A 191 0.53 -1.24 18.34
N ASP A 192 1.50 -0.42 17.96
CA ASP A 192 2.54 0.05 18.86
C ASP A 192 1.94 1.02 19.89
N ARG A 193 1.66 0.51 21.09
CA ARG A 193 1.08 1.29 22.20
C ARG A 193 2.08 2.26 22.83
N VAL A 194 3.37 2.11 22.56
CA VAL A 194 4.44 2.91 23.15
C VAL A 194 4.83 4.07 22.24
N TYR A 195 4.83 3.82 20.93
CA TYR A 195 5.20 4.78 19.91
C TYR A 195 4.01 5.15 19.01
N PHE A 196 2.79 5.20 19.53
CA PHE A 196 1.61 5.61 18.76
C PHE A 196 1.70 7.05 18.24
N HIS A 197 2.57 7.86 18.84
CA HIS A 197 2.89 9.23 18.41
C HIS A 197 3.83 9.30 17.21
N VAL A 198 4.48 8.18 16.84
CA VAL A 198 5.43 8.12 15.73
C VAL A 198 4.63 8.10 14.42
N PRO A 199 4.85 9.05 13.49
CA PRO A 199 4.06 9.16 12.25
C PRO A 199 4.07 7.91 11.36
N GLU A 200 5.07 7.05 11.52
CA GLU A 200 5.17 5.74 10.86
C GLU A 200 4.27 4.67 11.49
N ASN A 201 3.94 4.80 12.78
CA ASN A 201 3.11 3.86 13.55
C ASN A 201 1.63 4.29 13.65
N SER A 202 1.35 5.56 13.37
CA SER A 202 -0.01 6.09 13.34
C SER A 202 -0.60 5.91 11.94
N PHE A 203 -1.17 4.73 11.66
CA PHE A 203 -2.08 4.57 10.50
C PHE A 203 -3.34 5.46 10.61
N ILE A 204 -3.53 6.16 11.74
CA ILE A 204 -4.69 6.99 12.04
C ILE A 204 -4.46 8.47 11.69
N ASP A 205 -3.24 9.01 11.77
CA ASP A 205 -3.04 10.47 11.62
C ASP A 205 -2.73 10.95 10.19
N LYS A 206 -2.34 10.07 9.26
CA LYS A 206 -2.10 10.46 7.85
C LYS A 206 -3.36 10.58 7.00
N ALA A 207 -4.51 10.14 7.50
CA ALA A 207 -5.80 10.36 6.83
C ALA A 207 -6.28 11.83 6.92
N LYS A 208 -5.66 12.67 7.76
CA LYS A 208 -6.03 14.09 7.88
C LYS A 208 -5.40 15.01 6.83
N ALA A 209 -4.50 14.51 5.99
CA ALA A 209 -3.87 15.30 4.93
C ALA A 209 -4.53 15.12 3.54
N PHE A 210 -5.63 14.36 3.45
CA PHE A 210 -6.32 14.04 2.19
C PHE A 210 -7.84 14.28 2.23
N LEU A 211 -8.32 15.09 3.18
CA LEU A 211 -9.65 15.72 3.16
C LEU A 211 -9.49 17.22 3.37
#